data_AF-A0A7C5BDV4-F1
#
_entry.id   AF-A0A7C5BDV4-F1
#
_cell.length_a   1.000
_cell.length_b   1.000
_cell.length_c   1.000
_cell.angle_alpha   90.00
_cell.angle_beta   90.00
_cell.angle_gamma   90.00
#
_symmetry.space_group_name_H-M   'P 1'
#
loop_
_entity.id
_entity.type
_entity.pdbx_description
1 polymer ?
#
loop_
_entity_poly.entity_id
_entity_poly.type
_entity_poly.pdbx_seq_one_letter_code
_entity_poly.pdbx_strand_id
1 'polypeptide(L)' 'GSTDFRPAFEYLETLGEDFKFLIYFSDGEGIYPQTEPNIETLWVLTKETATPFGETIVLNLNQQ' A
#
# COMPACT_ATOMS: atom_id res chain seq x y z
N GLY A 1 2.37 -17.72 2.57
CA GLY A 1 3.53 -16.81 2.53
C GLY A 1 3.02 -15.44 2.84
N SER A 2 3.72 -14.66 3.66
CA SER A 2 3.35 -13.26 3.92
C SER A 2 3.78 -12.39 2.74
N THR A 3 3.09 -11.27 2.51
CA THR A 3 3.48 -10.27 1.52
C THR A 3 4.54 -9.34 2.12
N ASP A 4 5.56 -8.97 1.35
CA ASP A 4 6.51 -7.92 1.73
C ASP A 4 6.29 -6.73 0.79
N PHE A 5 5.82 -5.61 1.33
CA PHE A 5 5.52 -4.41 0.54
C PHE A 5 6.77 -3.53 0.30
N ARG A 6 7.83 -3.72 1.09
CA ARG A 6 9.05 -2.89 1.04
C ARG A 6 9.73 -2.86 -0.33
N PRO A 7 9.88 -3.97 -1.07
CA PRO A 7 10.63 -3.96 -2.32
C PRO A 7 10.08 -3.00 -3.38
N ALA A 8 8.76 -2.79 -3.44
CA ALA A 8 8.19 -1.85 -4.40
C ALA A 8 8.48 -0.40 -4.02
N PHE A 9 8.41 -0.04 -2.74
CA PHE A 9 8.81 1.30 -2.28
C PHE A 9 10.30 1.57 -2.52
N GLU A 10 11.16 0.61 -2.14
CA GLU A 10 12.60 0.69 -2.38
C GLU A 10 12.91 0.86 -3.87
N TYR A 11 12.20 0.13 -4.75
CA TYR A 11 12.40 0.27 -6.19
C TYR A 11 12.01 1.66 -6.70
N LEU A 12 10.89 2.24 -6.25
CA LEU A 12 10.48 3.58 -6.66
C LEU A 12 11.51 4.65 -6.26
N GLU A 13 12.12 4.52 -5.07
CA GLU A 13 13.21 5.40 -4.64
C GLU A 13 14.43 5.31 -5.57
N THR A 14 14.74 4.12 -6.11
CA THR A 14 15.88 3.95 -7.04
C THR A 14 15.68 4.60 -8.41
N LEU A 15 14.43 4.82 -8.83
CA LEU A 15 14.12 5.40 -10.14
C LEU A 15 14.36 6.92 -10.18
N GLY A 16 14.32 7.60 -9.03
CA GLY A 16 14.53 9.04 -8.96
C GLY A 16 13.47 9.87 -9.72
N GLU A 17 12.32 9.26 -10.03
CA GLU A 17 11.20 9.89 -10.71
C GLU A 17 10.20 10.46 -9.69
N ASP A 18 9.46 11.48 -10.11
CA ASP A 18 8.44 12.15 -9.30
C ASP A 18 7.08 11.45 -9.45
N PHE A 19 6.99 10.24 -8.90
CA PHE A 19 5.74 9.48 -8.82
C PHE A 19 4.77 10.15 -7.86
N LYS A 20 3.51 10.30 -8.29
CA LYS A 20 2.48 10.96 -7.49
C LYS A 20 1.77 10.01 -6.53
N PHE A 21 1.48 8.79 -6.97
CA PHE A 21 0.70 7.85 -6.19
C PHE A 21 1.20 6.41 -6.37
N LEU A 22 1.11 5.63 -5.30
CA LEU A 22 1.17 4.17 -5.32
C LEU A 22 -0.15 3.60 -4.80
N ILE A 23 -0.76 2.71 -5.59
CA ILE A 23 -2.03 2.08 -5.22
C ILE A 23 -1.79 0.58 -5.05
N TYR A 24 -2.04 0.07 -3.85
CA TYR A 24 -2.00 -1.36 -3.56
C TYR A 24 -3.40 -1.94 -3.49
N PHE A 25 -3.60 -3.08 -4.15
CA PHE A 25 -4.79 -3.93 -3.98
C PHE A 25 -4.37 -5.14 -3.16
N SER A 26 -4.86 -5.24 -1.92
CA SER A 26 -4.40 -6.25 -0.96
C SER A 26 -5.46 -6.56 0.09
N ASP A 27 -5.22 -7.57 0.93
CA ASP A 27 -5.95 -7.77 2.18
C ASP A 27 -5.32 -7.01 3.37
N GLY A 28 -4.19 -6.32 3.13
CA GLY A 28 -3.49 -5.53 4.14
C GLY A 28 -2.58 -6.35 5.05
N GLU A 29 -2.40 -7.65 4.81
CA GLU A 29 -1.49 -8.46 5.61
C GLU A 29 -0.10 -8.54 4.96
N GLY A 30 0.92 -8.06 5.68
CA GLY A 30 2.29 -8.10 5.19
C GLY A 30 3.29 -7.33 6.05
N ILE A 31 4.51 -7.26 5.52
CA ILE A 31 5.61 -6.46 6.07
C ILE A 31 5.60 -5.11 5.38
N TYR A 32 5.50 -4.05 6.18
CA TYR A 32 5.48 -2.67 5.73
C TYR A 32 6.85 -2.02 5.90
N PRO A 33 7.14 -0.92 5.16
CA PRO A 33 8.20 0.01 5.51
C PRO A 33 8.10 0.45 6.98
N GLN A 34 9.25 0.62 7.62
CA GLN A 34 9.32 1.09 9.02
C GLN A 34 9.03 2.59 9.16
N THR A 35 9.22 3.34 8.07
CA THR A 35 8.96 4.78 7.97
C THR A 35 8.02 5.02 6.80
N GLU A 36 7.13 6.01 6.94
CA GLU A 36 6.24 6.42 5.86
C GLU A 36 7.07 6.90 4.64
N PRO A 37 6.86 6.30 3.46
CA PRO A 37 7.51 6.71 2.22
C PRO A 37 7.01 8.09 1.76
N ASN A 38 7.82 8.81 0.97
CA ASN A 38 7.42 10.11 0.43
C ASN A 38 6.28 10.03 -0.60
N ILE A 39 6.07 8.87 -1.22
CA ILE A 39 5.03 8.67 -2.22
C ILE A 39 3.67 8.49 -1.55
N GLU A 40 2.68 9.28 -2.00
CA GLU A 40 1.31 9.15 -1.51
C GLU A 40 0.79 7.74 -1.82
N THR A 41 0.37 7.03 -0.77
CA THR A 41 -0.02 5.62 -0.88
C THR A 41 -1.50 5.46 -0.60
N LEU A 42 -2.21 4.77 -1.49
CA LEU A 42 -3.59 4.36 -1.32
C LEU A 42 -3.69 2.83 -1.21
N TRP A 43 -4.25 2.37 -0.11
CA TRP A 43 -4.51 0.96 0.15
C TRP A 43 -5.97 0.63 -0.19
N VAL A 44 -6.16 -0.11 -1.27
CA VAL A 44 -7.46 -0.68 -1.63
C VAL A 44 -7.56 -2.07 -1.01
N LEU A 45 -8.29 -2.16 0.10
CA LEU A 45 -8.33 -3.34 0.95
C LEU A 45 -9.59 -4.19 0.73
N THR A 46 -9.45 -5.51 0.81
CA THR A 46 -10.59 -6.44 0.77
C THR A 46 -11.32 -6.57 2.11
N LYS A 47 -10.72 -6.06 3.19
CA LYS A 47 -11.26 -6.06 4.55
C LYS A 47 -10.72 -4.86 5.33
N GLU A 48 -11.40 -4.47 6.40
CA GLU A 48 -10.85 -3.48 7.33
C GLU A 48 -9.58 -4.04 7.98
N THR A 49 -8.46 -3.35 7.80
CA THR A 49 -7.16 -3.69 8.39
C THR A 49 -6.36 -2.41 8.58
N ALA A 50 -5.62 -2.32 9.68
CA ALA A 50 -4.79 -1.16 9.96
C ALA A 50 -3.54 -1.19 9.06
N THR A 51 -3.33 -0.12 8.30
CA THR A 51 -2.07 0.14 7.59
C THR A 51 -1.28 1.21 8.36
N PRO A 52 0.06 1.17 8.35
CA PRO A 52 0.87 2.10 9.14
C PRO A 52 0.93 3.53 8.56
N PHE A 53 0.57 3.70 7.28
CA PHE A 53 0.57 4.97 6.57
C PHE A 53 -0.35 4.91 5.34
N GLY A 54 -0.54 6.05 4.69
CA GLY A 54 -1.36 6.19 3.50
C GLY A 54 -2.87 6.16 3.77
N GLU A 55 -3.65 6.48 2.74
CA GLU A 55 -5.11 6.42 2.79
C GLU A 55 -5.60 4.99 2.54
N THR A 56 -6.80 4.67 3.03
CA THR A 56 -7.40 3.34 2.89
C THR A 56 -8.80 3.42 2.32
N ILE A 57 -9.10 2.59 1.33
CA ILE A 57 -10.45 2.32 0.83
C ILE A 57 -10.73 0.83 1.01
N VAL A 58 -11.79 0.49 1.73
CA VAL A 58 -12.24 -0.90 1.86
C VAL A 58 -13.30 -1.20 0.80
N LEU A 59 -13.04 -2.21 -0.02
CA LEU A 59 -13.98 -2.63 -1.06
C LEU A 59 -15.13 -3.41 -0.44
N ASN A 60 -16.33 -2.85 -0.55
CA ASN A 60 -17.57 -3.57 -0.30
C ASN A 60 -17.98 -4.36 -1.54
N LEU A 61 -17.41 -5.57 -1.69
CA LEU A 61 -17.66 -6.44 -2.84
C LEU A 61 -19.06 -7.09 -2.82
N ASN A 62 -19.85 -6.88 -1.77
CA ASN A 62 -21.18 -7.49 -1.58
C ASN A 62 -22.34 -6.58 -2.01
N GLN A 63 -22.11 -5.58 -2.87
CA GLN A 63 -23.22 -4.81 -3.44
C GLN A 63 -23.86 -5.59 -4.60
N GLN A 64 -24.79 -6.49 -4.25
CA GLN A 64 -25.84 -6.99 -5.14
C GLN A 64 -27.21 -6.50 -4.66
#